data_AF-A0A645ARV3-F1
#
_entry.id   AF-A0A645ARV3-F1
#
_cell.length_a   1.000
_cell.length_b   1.000
_cell.length_c   1.000
_cell.angle_alpha   90.00
_cell.angle_beta   90.00
_cell.angle_gamma   90.00
#
_symmetry.space_group_name_H-M   'P 1'
#
loop_
_entity.id
_entity.type
_entity.pdbx_description
1 polymer ?
#
loop_
_entity_poly.entity_id
_entity_poly.type
_entity_poly.pdbx_seq_one_letter_code
_entity_poly.pdbx_strand_id
1 'polypeptide(L)'
;MLLVAGSGTDKAEATKIVSDMRSIKAAALMKYADTTSWSFASPDKSVAETQTALANYMDRDISTAKYQYSLGSVASNDMVIVNIKATGFDANIGSKLGDVGDNVGLFENPECTDSVQGSSPTTVYMKIK
;
A
#
# COMPACT_ATOMS: atom_id res chain seq x y z
N MET A 1 -13.12 -16.66 -25.31
CA MET A 1 -12.16 -15.64 -25.79
C MET A 1 -12.77 -14.25 -25.62
N LEU A 2 -12.55 -13.58 -24.48
CA LEU A 2 -13.10 -12.23 -24.22
C LEU A 2 -12.38 -11.49 -23.06
N LEU A 3 -11.04 -11.54 -22.97
CA LEU A 3 -10.30 -10.77 -21.94
C LEU A 3 -8.86 -10.40 -22.37
N VAL A 4 -8.70 -9.84 -23.58
CA VAL A 4 -7.40 -9.32 -24.05
C VAL A 4 -7.61 -7.93 -24.66
N ALA A 5 -8.17 -7.02 -23.88
CA ALA A 5 -8.21 -5.58 -24.20
C ALA A 5 -8.25 -4.82 -22.86
N GLY A 6 -7.11 -4.73 -22.18
CA GLY A 6 -6.99 -4.09 -20.86
C GLY A 6 -5.64 -4.36 -20.18
N SER A 7 -5.01 -5.50 -20.49
CA SER A 7 -3.81 -6.00 -19.80
C SER A 7 -2.62 -5.04 -19.75
N GLY A 8 -2.44 -4.15 -20.74
CA GLY A 8 -1.40 -3.14 -20.73
C GLY A 8 -1.69 -1.99 -19.75
N THR A 9 -2.92 -1.49 -19.75
CA THR A 9 -3.36 -0.42 -18.86
C THR A 9 -3.41 -0.90 -17.41
N ASP A 10 -3.95 -2.08 -17.16
CA ASP A 10 -4.06 -2.64 -15.81
C ASP A 10 -2.69 -2.90 -15.19
N LYS A 11 -1.72 -3.32 -16.02
CA LYS A 11 -0.32 -3.51 -15.59
C LYS A 11 0.36 -2.18 -15.26
N ALA A 12 0.09 -1.13 -16.04
CA ALA A 12 0.61 0.21 -15.75
C ALA A 12 0.03 0.77 -14.45
N GLU A 13 -1.27 0.57 -14.21
CA GLU A 13 -1.94 0.98 -12.97
C GLU A 13 -1.44 0.18 -11.75
N ALA A 14 -1.29 -1.14 -11.86
CA ALA A 14 -0.68 -1.95 -10.80
C ALA A 14 0.75 -1.49 -10.48
N THR A 15 1.55 -1.17 -11.49
CA THR A 15 2.91 -0.63 -11.30
C THR A 15 2.88 0.74 -10.61
N LYS A 16 1.91 1.59 -10.95
CA LYS A 16 1.70 2.89 -10.31
C LYS A 16 1.35 2.73 -8.83
N ILE A 17 0.44 1.81 -8.50
CA ILE A 17 0.09 1.49 -7.10
C ILE A 17 1.33 1.09 -6.31
N VAL A 18 2.12 0.16 -6.84
CA VAL A 18 3.37 -0.29 -6.19
C VAL A 18 4.36 0.87 -6.04
N SER A 19 4.50 1.72 -7.05
CA SER A 19 5.37 2.90 -7.00
C SER A 19 4.92 3.89 -5.92
N ASP A 20 3.62 4.19 -5.82
CA ASP A 20 3.07 5.09 -4.83
C ASP A 20 3.27 4.52 -3.41
N MET A 21 3.02 3.22 -3.21
CA MET A 21 3.28 2.55 -1.92
C MET A 21 4.77 2.61 -1.52
N ARG A 22 5.71 2.48 -2.45
CA ARG A 22 7.15 2.61 -2.14
C ARG A 22 7.53 4.02 -1.74
N SER A 23 6.97 5.04 -2.41
CA SER A 23 7.20 6.44 -2.05
C SER A 23 6.65 6.74 -0.65
N ILE A 24 5.44 6.27 -0.34
CA ILE A 24 4.83 6.41 0.99
C ILE A 24 5.67 5.68 2.06
N LYS A 25 6.19 4.47 1.75
CA LYS A 25 7.07 3.72 2.66
C LYS A 25 8.33 4.51 2.99
N ALA A 26 8.99 5.09 1.99
CA ALA A 26 10.17 5.92 2.20
C ALA A 26 9.87 7.13 3.08
N ALA A 27 8.76 7.84 2.81
CA ALA A 27 8.32 8.99 3.60
C ALA A 27 8.01 8.61 5.06
N ALA A 28 7.36 7.47 5.28
CA ALA A 28 7.04 6.95 6.60
C ALA A 28 8.31 6.60 7.38
N LEU A 29 9.33 6.03 6.72
CA LEU A 29 10.62 5.76 7.34
C LEU A 29 11.40 7.04 7.67
N MET A 30 11.36 8.07 6.82
CA MET A 30 11.97 9.38 7.10
C MET A 30 11.30 10.03 8.31
N LYS A 31 9.97 10.06 8.35
CA LYS A 31 9.24 10.56 9.51
C LYS A 31 9.59 9.80 10.79
N TYR A 32 9.70 8.47 10.71
CA TYR A 32 10.10 7.66 11.85
C TYR A 32 11.54 7.97 12.31
N ALA A 33 12.45 8.27 11.39
CA ALA A 33 13.81 8.68 11.75
C ALA A 33 13.81 9.97 12.58
N ASP A 34 12.89 10.91 12.28
CA ASP A 34 12.80 12.18 12.99
C ASP A 34 11.99 12.10 14.29
N THR A 35 10.89 11.35 14.32
CA THR A 35 10.01 11.26 15.51
C THR A 35 10.36 10.09 16.43
N THR A 36 11.16 9.13 15.97
CA THR A 36 11.51 7.86 16.64
C THR A 36 10.30 7.02 17.07
N SER A 37 9.09 7.34 16.59
CA SER A 37 7.83 6.75 17.02
C SER A 37 6.86 6.58 15.86
N TRP A 38 6.09 5.49 15.88
CA TRP A 38 5.06 5.17 14.88
C TRP A 38 3.66 5.68 15.26
N SER A 39 3.56 6.67 16.15
CA SER A 39 2.28 7.25 16.62
C SER A 39 1.42 7.84 15.51
N PHE A 40 2.00 8.04 14.32
CA PHE A 40 1.33 8.52 13.13
C PHE A 40 0.71 7.41 12.26
N ALA A 41 1.01 6.14 12.52
CA ALA A 41 0.39 4.99 11.90
C ALA A 41 -0.65 4.38 12.87
N SER A 42 -1.85 4.09 12.37
CA SER A 42 -2.93 3.46 13.15
C SER A 42 -3.91 2.80 12.18
N PRO A 43 -4.50 1.64 12.52
CA PRO A 43 -5.37 0.91 11.60
C PRO A 43 -6.59 1.73 11.14
N ASP A 44 -7.01 2.73 11.93
CA ASP A 44 -8.17 3.57 11.66
C ASP A 44 -7.84 4.87 10.93
N LYS A 45 -6.58 5.10 10.52
CA LYS A 45 -6.17 6.31 9.81
C LYS A 45 -6.87 6.41 8.47
N SER A 46 -7.52 7.54 8.25
CA SER A 46 -8.04 7.92 6.94
C SER A 46 -6.93 8.35 5.97
N VAL A 47 -7.25 8.44 4.67
CA VAL A 47 -6.33 8.95 3.63
C VAL A 47 -5.89 10.37 3.95
N ALA A 48 -6.81 11.23 4.39
CA ALA A 48 -6.51 12.63 4.71
C ALA A 48 -5.57 12.77 5.92
N GLU A 49 -5.76 11.94 6.95
CA GLU A 49 -4.85 11.92 8.09
C GLU A 49 -3.48 11.34 7.73
N THR A 50 -3.44 10.35 6.83
CA THR A 50 -2.18 9.80 6.31
C THR A 50 -1.41 10.84 5.50
N GLN A 51 -2.10 11.59 4.63
CA GLN A 51 -1.53 12.72 3.90
C GLN A 51 -0.97 13.76 4.87
N THR A 52 -1.76 14.20 5.85
CA THR A 52 -1.33 15.20 6.85
C THR A 52 -0.12 14.70 7.64
N ALA A 53 -0.09 13.42 7.98
CA ALA A 53 1.02 12.81 8.68
C ALA A 53 2.32 12.81 7.86
N LEU A 54 2.25 12.58 6.55
CA LEU A 54 3.42 12.41 5.69
C LEU A 54 3.71 13.60 4.75
N ALA A 55 2.91 14.66 4.78
CA ALA A 55 2.96 15.78 3.84
C ALA A 55 4.36 16.41 3.71
N ASN A 56 5.13 16.49 4.79
CA ASN A 56 6.49 17.07 4.77
C ASN A 56 7.55 16.13 4.15
N TYR A 57 7.23 14.85 3.99
CA TYR A 57 8.15 13.80 3.52
C TYR A 57 7.70 13.19 2.20
N MET A 58 6.59 13.67 1.63
CA MET A 58 6.05 13.22 0.36
C MET A 58 5.89 14.39 -0.60
N ASP A 59 6.40 14.21 -1.82
CA ASP A 59 6.26 15.19 -2.90
C ASP A 59 4.86 15.15 -3.56
N ARG A 60 4.12 14.04 -3.37
CA ARG A 60 2.80 13.83 -3.97
C ARG A 60 1.71 13.89 -2.92
N ASP A 61 0.59 14.53 -3.27
CA ASP A 61 -0.62 14.51 -2.46
C ASP A 61 -1.44 13.23 -2.72
N ILE A 62 -1.44 12.31 -1.76
CA ILE A 62 -2.20 11.05 -1.85
C ILE A 62 -3.71 11.24 -1.65
N SER A 63 -4.16 12.39 -1.13
CA SER A 63 -5.59 12.68 -1.00
C SER A 63 -6.28 12.87 -2.36
N THR A 64 -5.50 13.23 -3.38
CA THR A 64 -5.94 13.40 -4.78
C THR A 64 -5.63 12.19 -5.66
N ALA A 65 -5.00 11.15 -5.10
CA ALA A 65 -4.64 9.97 -5.86
C ALA A 65 -5.88 9.21 -6.34
N LYS A 66 -5.75 8.54 -7.49
CA LYS A 66 -6.80 7.69 -8.06
C LYS A 66 -7.18 6.53 -7.12
N TYR A 67 -6.20 6.03 -6.38
CA TYR A 67 -6.34 4.96 -5.40
C TYR A 67 -6.15 5.51 -4.00
N GLN A 68 -6.76 4.85 -3.02
CA GLN A 68 -6.72 5.29 -1.64
C GLN A 68 -5.58 4.60 -0.91
N TYR A 69 -4.78 5.39 -0.18
CA TYR A 69 -3.66 4.88 0.62
C TYR A 69 -3.80 5.33 2.06
N SER A 70 -3.67 4.39 3.01
CA SER A 70 -3.61 4.72 4.44
C SER A 70 -2.51 3.96 5.15
N LEU A 71 -1.96 4.58 6.19
CA LEU A 71 -0.99 3.93 7.08
C LEU A 71 -1.72 3.15 8.17
N GLY A 72 -1.52 1.84 8.22
CA GLY A 72 -2.01 0.98 9.28
C GLY A 72 -0.90 0.55 10.24
N SER A 73 -1.29 0.17 11.45
CA SER A 73 -0.43 -0.58 12.34
C SER A 73 -1.21 -1.73 12.97
N VAL A 74 -0.65 -2.92 13.03
CA VAL A 74 -1.25 -4.06 13.74
C VAL A 74 -0.23 -4.68 14.70
N ALA A 75 -0.72 -5.11 15.86
CA ALA A 75 0.08 -5.91 16.77
C ALA A 75 0.01 -7.37 16.31
N SER A 76 1.15 -7.99 16.02
CA SER A 76 1.27 -9.42 15.69
C SER A 76 2.44 -10.01 16.45
N ASN A 77 2.20 -11.05 17.24
CA ASN A 77 3.20 -11.85 17.95
C ASN A 77 4.35 -11.03 18.56
N ASP A 78 4.00 -10.09 19.46
CA ASP A 78 4.90 -9.15 20.16
C ASP A 78 5.59 -8.06 19.32
N MET A 79 5.22 -7.92 18.05
CA MET A 79 5.73 -6.86 17.17
C MET A 79 4.61 -5.96 16.64
N VAL A 80 4.89 -4.65 16.52
CA VAL A 80 4.02 -3.73 15.80
C VAL A 80 4.45 -3.72 14.34
N ILE A 81 3.58 -4.24 13.47
CA ILE A 81 3.75 -4.21 12.03
C ILE A 81 3.12 -2.93 11.52
N VAL A 82 3.92 -2.12 10.83
CA VAL A 82 3.40 -0.92 10.16
C VAL A 82 3.23 -1.25 8.69
N ASN A 83 2.05 -0.96 8.14
CA ASN A 83 1.70 -1.29 6.78
C ASN A 83 1.10 -0.11 6.03
N ILE A 84 1.15 -0.18 4.71
CA ILE A 84 0.43 0.73 3.81
C ILE A 84 -0.71 -0.07 3.21
N LYS A 85 -1.93 0.34 3.48
CA LYS A 85 -3.14 -0.22 2.86
C LYS A 85 -3.43 0.54 1.58
N ALA A 86 -3.59 -0.16 0.48
CA ALA A 86 -4.09 0.39 -0.78
C ALA A 86 -5.45 -0.20 -1.12
N THR A 87 -6.42 0.64 -1.51
CA THR A 87 -7.77 0.24 -1.93
C THR A 87 -8.26 1.04 -3.13
N GLY A 88 -9.41 0.65 -3.71
CA GLY A 88 -10.06 1.41 -4.79
C GLY A 88 -9.67 0.97 -6.21
N PHE A 89 -9.10 -0.22 -6.36
CA PHE A 89 -8.83 -0.86 -7.64
C PHE A 89 -9.74 -2.09 -7.86
N ASP A 90 -9.92 -2.46 -9.12
CA ASP A 90 -10.76 -3.59 -9.51
C ASP A 90 -10.00 -4.93 -9.47
N ALA A 91 -10.72 -6.03 -9.68
CA ALA A 91 -10.12 -7.37 -9.67
C ALA A 91 -9.10 -7.58 -10.80
N ASN A 92 -9.21 -6.84 -11.92
CA ASN A 92 -8.26 -6.95 -13.03
C ASN A 92 -6.89 -6.39 -12.64
N ILE A 93 -6.86 -5.21 -12.03
CA ILE A 93 -5.65 -4.62 -11.46
C ILE A 93 -5.16 -5.48 -10.29
N GLY A 94 -6.08 -6.00 -9.46
CA GLY A 94 -5.78 -6.95 -8.39
C GLY A 94 -5.01 -8.17 -8.89
N SER A 95 -5.48 -8.81 -9.97
CA SER A 95 -4.78 -9.93 -10.60
C SER A 95 -3.35 -9.55 -11.04
N LYS A 96 -3.14 -8.33 -11.54
CA LYS A 96 -1.80 -7.83 -11.90
C LYS A 96 -0.94 -7.49 -10.69
N LEU A 97 -1.54 -7.06 -9.60
CA LEU A 97 -0.85 -6.92 -8.32
C LEU A 97 -0.46 -8.29 -7.76
N GLY A 98 -1.27 -9.33 -7.96
CA GLY A 98 -0.90 -10.71 -7.59
C GLY A 98 0.21 -11.30 -8.44
N ASP A 99 0.22 -11.02 -9.75
CA ASP A 99 1.32 -11.42 -10.64
C ASP A 99 2.67 -10.77 -10.25
N VAL A 100 2.64 -9.56 -9.69
CA VAL A 100 3.85 -8.77 -9.36
C VAL A 100 4.19 -8.83 -7.86
N GLY A 101 3.21 -9.16 -7.01
CA GLY A 101 3.19 -8.95 -5.56
C GLY A 101 4.31 -9.65 -4.81
N ASP A 102 4.73 -10.82 -5.27
CA ASP A 102 5.84 -11.59 -4.68
C ASP A 102 7.16 -10.87 -4.74
N ASN A 103 7.47 -10.27 -5.88
CA ASN A 103 8.74 -9.60 -6.08
C ASN A 103 8.79 -8.24 -5.38
N VAL A 104 7.64 -7.73 -4.93
CA VAL A 104 7.52 -6.36 -4.41
C VAL A 104 7.08 -6.29 -2.95
N GLY A 105 6.82 -7.43 -2.30
CA GLY A 105 6.46 -7.53 -0.89
C GLY A 105 5.05 -7.03 -0.58
N LEU A 106 4.07 -7.45 -1.39
CA LEU A 106 2.65 -7.18 -1.15
C LEU A 106 1.97 -8.34 -0.41
N PHE A 107 1.03 -7.98 0.45
CA PHE A 107 0.26 -8.90 1.29
C PHE A 107 -1.24 -8.64 1.20
N GLU A 108 -2.03 -9.67 1.47
CA GLU A 108 -3.50 -9.59 1.48
C GLU A 108 -4.05 -9.17 2.85
N ASN A 109 -3.25 -9.34 3.89
CA ASN A 109 -3.63 -9.08 5.27
C ASN A 109 -2.73 -7.99 5.91
N PRO A 110 -3.26 -7.23 6.89
CA PRO A 110 -2.51 -6.16 7.52
C PRO A 110 -1.32 -6.68 8.36
N GLU A 111 -1.37 -7.94 8.78
CA GLU A 111 -0.28 -8.63 9.48
C GLU A 111 0.89 -8.99 8.55
N CYS A 112 0.72 -8.80 7.24
CA CYS A 112 1.76 -9.05 6.24
C CYS A 112 2.33 -10.48 6.34
N THR A 113 1.46 -11.48 6.52
CA THR A 113 1.83 -12.90 6.54
C THR A 113 1.50 -13.59 5.23
N ASP A 114 0.38 -13.17 4.59
CA ASP A 114 -0.15 -13.82 3.41
C ASP A 114 0.19 -12.98 2.18
N SER A 115 1.14 -13.46 1.37
CA SER A 115 1.52 -12.83 0.10
C SER A 115 0.37 -12.88 -0.90
N VAL A 116 0.28 -11.87 -1.78
CA VAL A 116 -0.78 -11.72 -2.81
C VAL A 116 -0.69 -12.75 -3.96
N GLN A 117 -0.08 -13.92 -3.76
CA GLN A 117 0.25 -14.85 -4.85
C GLN A 117 -0.96 -15.34 -5.64
N GLY A 118 -1.03 -14.97 -6.92
CA GLY A 118 -2.04 -15.48 -7.85
C GLY A 118 -3.48 -15.11 -7.48
N SER A 119 -3.66 -14.20 -6.51
CA SER A 119 -4.96 -13.72 -6.09
C SER A 119 -5.32 -12.43 -6.83
N SER A 120 -6.60 -12.08 -6.80
CA SER A 120 -7.13 -10.84 -7.37
C SER A 120 -7.69 -9.97 -6.24
N PRO A 121 -6.84 -9.51 -5.30
CA PRO A 121 -7.34 -8.76 -4.17
C PRO A 121 -7.88 -7.42 -4.63
N THR A 122 -8.79 -6.86 -3.84
CA THR A 122 -9.26 -5.47 -3.98
C THR A 122 -8.60 -4.54 -2.96
N THR A 123 -7.79 -5.12 -2.06
CA THR A 123 -7.02 -4.44 -1.01
C THR A 123 -5.66 -5.10 -0.89
N VAL A 124 -4.59 -4.32 -0.89
CA VAL A 124 -3.23 -4.84 -0.67
C VAL A 124 -2.52 -4.08 0.43
N TYR A 125 -1.62 -4.76 1.12
CA TYR A 125 -0.81 -4.24 2.20
C TYR A 125 0.67 -4.33 1.83
N MET A 126 1.46 -3.29 2.16
CA MET A 126 2.91 -3.34 2.06
C MET A 126 3.53 -3.12 3.44
N LYS A 127 4.38 -4.05 3.87
CA LYS A 127 5.09 -3.95 5.15
C LYS A 127 6.12 -2.81 5.12
N ILE A 128 6.09 -1.95 6.13
CA ILE A 128 7.08 -0.91 6.39
C ILE A 128 8.08 -1.38 7.46
N LYS A 129 7.58 -1.89 8.59
CA LYS A 129 8.36 -2.42 9.72
C LYS A 129 7.74 -3.71 10.24
#